data_AF-A0A9X6WUI2-F1
#
_entry.id   AF-A0A9X6WUI2-F1
#
_cell.length_a   1.000
_cell.length_b   1.000
_cell.length_c   1.000
_cell.angle_alpha   90.00
_cell.angle_beta   90.00
_cell.angle_gamma   90.00
#
_symmetry.space_group_name_H-M   'P 1'
#
loop_
_entity.id
_entity.type
_entity.pdbx_description
1 polymer ?
#
loop_
_entity_poly.entity_id
_entity_poly.type
_entity_poly.pdbx_seq_one_letter_code
_entity_poly.pdbx_strand_id
1 'polypeptide(L)'
;MMKVFKMNDYDWIAAKNEEEAKSFYEQFIDREDIEEDFVGEVSLQETMYVDIDELPESEKNNFQCGRPLGDSIVVRKTFEWVIKNDSITSPCIIASTEH
;
A
#
# COMPACT_ATOMS: atom_id res chain seq x y z
N MET A 1 -14.52 5.53 3.34
CA MET A 1 -13.71 4.31 3.24
C MET A 1 -12.39 4.71 2.63
N MET A 2 -11.27 4.16 3.10
CA MET A 2 -9.98 4.44 2.46
C MET A 2 -9.96 3.87 1.04
N LYS A 3 -9.36 4.63 0.15
CA LYS A 3 -9.00 4.28 -1.22
C LYS A 3 -7.48 4.21 -1.30
N VAL A 4 -6.96 3.65 -2.39
CA VAL A 4 -5.53 3.66 -2.66
C VAL A 4 -5.27 4.41 -3.96
N PHE A 5 -4.27 5.29 -3.93
CA PHE A 5 -3.84 6.11 -5.05
C PHE A 5 -2.39 5.80 -5.38
N LYS A 6 -2.11 5.46 -6.64
CA LYS A 6 -0.75 5.26 -7.13
C LYS A 6 -0.19 6.65 -7.50
N MET A 7 0.81 7.10 -6.74
CA MET A 7 1.36 8.45 -6.86
C MET A 7 2.40 8.57 -7.96
N ASN A 8 3.16 7.51 -8.16
CA ASN A 8 4.16 7.35 -9.22
C ASN A 8 4.39 5.84 -9.40
N ASP A 9 5.45 5.44 -10.11
CA ASP A 9 5.74 4.03 -10.34
C ASP A 9 6.16 3.24 -9.09
N TYR A 10 6.46 3.92 -7.99
CA TYR A 10 7.03 3.33 -6.79
C TYR A 10 6.08 3.37 -5.58
N ASP A 11 5.22 4.38 -5.45
CA ASP A 11 4.49 4.65 -4.22
C ASP A 11 2.96 4.61 -4.37
N TRP A 12 2.33 4.01 -3.36
CA TRP A 12 0.89 3.94 -3.19
C TRP A 12 0.48 4.55 -1.85
N ILE A 13 -0.50 5.45 -1.88
CA ILE A 13 -1.03 6.13 -0.70
C ILE A 13 -2.45 5.66 -0.41
N ALA A 14 -2.70 5.24 0.83
CA ALA A 14 -4.06 5.05 1.33
C ALA A 14 -4.60 6.39 1.83
N ALA A 15 -5.75 6.85 1.31
CA ALA A 15 -6.40 8.10 1.73
C ALA A 15 -7.92 8.07 1.43
N LYS A 16 -8.72 9.03 1.91
CA LYS A 16 -10.17 9.03 1.63
C LYS A 16 -10.50 9.54 0.23
N ASN A 17 -9.64 10.38 -0.34
CA ASN A 17 -9.78 10.96 -1.66
C ASN A 17 -8.40 11.37 -2.22
N GLU A 18 -8.37 11.73 -3.50
CA GLU A 18 -7.15 12.08 -4.24
C GLU A 18 -6.42 13.28 -3.63
N GLU A 19 -7.14 14.36 -3.28
CA GLU A 19 -6.53 15.56 -2.70
C GLU A 19 -5.84 15.22 -1.37
N GLU A 20 -6.47 14.41 -0.53
CA GLU A 20 -5.87 13.96 0.73
C GLU A 20 -4.61 13.10 0.50
N ALA A 21 -4.58 12.29 -0.56
CA ALA A 21 -3.39 11.53 -0.93
C ALA A 21 -2.26 12.45 -1.41
N LYS A 22 -2.57 13.41 -2.29
CA LYS A 22 -1.59 14.38 -2.82
C LYS A 22 -1.06 15.30 -1.72
N SER A 23 -1.92 15.89 -0.88
CA SER A 23 -1.50 16.70 0.26
C SER A 23 -0.67 15.93 1.28
N PHE A 24 -0.93 14.63 1.47
CA PHE A 24 -0.04 13.79 2.28
C PHE A 24 1.33 13.62 1.61
N TYR A 25 1.36 13.39 0.30
CA TYR A 25 2.60 13.10 -0.42
C TYR A 25 3.46 14.36 -0.69
N GLU A 26 2.88 15.56 -0.63
CA GLU A 26 3.56 16.86 -0.69
C GLU A 26 4.64 17.07 0.40
N GLN A 27 4.65 16.25 1.46
CA GLN A 27 5.73 16.28 2.45
C GLN A 27 7.05 15.66 1.96
N PHE A 28 7.02 14.91 0.85
CA PHE A 28 8.17 14.21 0.28
C PHE A 28 8.69 14.87 -1.00
N ILE A 29 7.79 15.35 -1.86
CA ILE A 29 8.10 16.02 -3.14
C ILE A 29 7.12 17.16 -3.42
N ASP A 30 7.46 18.06 -4.34
CA ASP A 30 6.61 19.21 -4.67
C ASP A 30 5.34 18.81 -5.43
N ARG A 31 4.25 19.56 -5.23
CA ARG A 31 2.96 19.27 -5.87
C ARG A 31 3.03 19.24 -7.40
N GLU A 32 3.89 20.04 -7.99
CA GLU A 32 4.09 20.05 -9.44
C GLU A 32 4.61 18.70 -9.93
N ASP A 33 5.62 18.13 -9.27
CA ASP A 33 6.17 16.80 -9.58
C ASP A 33 5.13 15.69 -9.35
N ILE A 34 4.32 15.81 -8.29
CA ILE A 34 3.23 14.85 -8.02
C ILE A 34 2.25 14.80 -9.20
N GLU A 35 1.82 15.97 -9.71
CA GLU A 35 0.84 16.02 -10.80
C GLU A 35 1.40 15.47 -12.12
N GLU A 36 2.72 15.51 -12.33
CA GLU A 36 3.36 14.93 -13.51
C GLU A 36 3.34 13.38 -13.50
N ASP A 37 3.59 12.75 -12.35
CA ASP A 37 3.71 11.30 -12.21
C ASP A 37 2.43 10.60 -11.71
N PHE A 38 1.43 11.36 -11.27
CA PHE A 38 0.22 10.81 -10.66
C PHE A 38 -0.54 9.87 -11.61
N VAL A 39 -0.72 8.62 -11.17
CA VAL A 39 -1.38 7.60 -11.99
C VAL A 39 -2.90 7.55 -11.73
N GLY A 40 -3.32 7.68 -10.47
CA GLY A 40 -4.75 7.67 -10.11
C GLY A 40 -5.14 6.68 -9.01
N GLU A 41 -6.45 6.58 -8.78
CA GLU A 41 -7.07 5.58 -7.90
C GLU A 41 -6.90 4.17 -8.47
N VAL A 42 -6.47 3.23 -7.62
CA VAL A 42 -6.31 1.81 -7.97
C VAL A 42 -7.34 0.94 -7.25
N SER A 43 -7.54 -0.28 -7.74
CA SER A 43 -8.53 -1.18 -7.16
C SER A 43 -8.08 -1.70 -5.79
N LEU A 44 -8.97 -1.70 -4.81
CA LEU A 44 -8.68 -2.31 -3.50
C LEU A 44 -8.46 -3.83 -3.56
N GLN A 45 -8.80 -4.47 -4.68
CA GLN A 45 -8.53 -5.89 -4.95
C GLN A 45 -7.13 -6.13 -5.53
N GLU A 46 -6.39 -5.09 -5.89
CA GLU A 46 -4.97 -5.21 -6.19
C GLU A 46 -4.17 -5.59 -4.94
N THR A 47 -3.02 -6.21 -5.16
CA THR A 47 -2.25 -6.85 -4.10
C THR A 47 -0.88 -6.23 -3.93
N MET A 48 -0.44 -6.14 -2.69
CA MET A 48 0.94 -5.87 -2.30
C MET A 48 1.55 -7.08 -1.60
N TYR A 49 2.88 -7.07 -1.45
CA TYR A 49 3.58 -8.05 -0.63
C TYR A 49 3.59 -7.59 0.82
N VAL A 50 3.27 -8.50 1.72
CA VAL A 50 3.35 -8.32 3.18
C VAL A 50 4.26 -9.41 3.71
N ASP A 51 5.12 -9.10 4.67
CA ASP A 51 5.96 -10.11 5.31
C ASP A 51 5.07 -11.13 6.04
N ILE A 52 5.35 -12.42 5.86
CA ILE A 52 4.57 -13.49 6.50
C ILE A 52 4.61 -13.36 8.03
N ASP A 53 5.67 -12.77 8.58
CA ASP A 53 5.84 -12.58 10.01
C ASP A 53 4.98 -11.45 10.58
N GLU A 54 4.56 -10.50 9.74
CA GLU A 54 3.64 -9.41 10.10
C GLU A 54 2.17 -9.84 10.09
N LEU A 55 1.87 -11.03 9.56
CA LEU A 55 0.51 -11.54 9.55
C LEU A 55 0.04 -11.90 10.97
N PRO A 56 -1.24 -11.70 11.29
CA PRO A 56 -1.80 -12.19 12.54
C PRO A 56 -1.70 -13.72 12.62
N GLU A 57 -1.59 -14.29 13.83
CA GLU A 57 -1.44 -15.75 14.04
C GLU A 57 -2.55 -16.57 13.38
N SER A 58 -3.77 -16.02 13.31
CA SER A 58 -4.90 -16.67 12.62
C SER A 58 -4.64 -16.89 11.13
N GLU A 59 -3.89 -15.99 10.49
CA GLU A 59 -3.53 -16.07 9.08
C GLU A 59 -2.28 -16.92 8.86
N LYS A 60 -1.30 -16.91 9.80
CA LYS A 60 -0.09 -17.74 9.70
C LYS A 60 -0.41 -19.24 9.59
N ASN A 61 -1.54 -19.67 10.14
CA ASN A 61 -2.02 -21.05 10.09
C ASN A 61 -2.83 -21.41 8.84
N ASN A 62 -3.17 -20.43 7.99
CA ASN A 62 -3.85 -20.66 6.72
C ASN A 62 -2.84 -21.07 5.63
N PHE A 63 -3.31 -21.82 4.63
CA PHE A 63 -2.47 -22.14 3.46
C PHE A 63 -2.20 -20.87 2.66
N GLN A 64 -0.93 -20.48 2.52
CA GLN A 64 -0.49 -19.31 1.77
C GLN A 64 0.68 -19.67 0.85
N CYS A 65 0.68 -19.13 -0.36
CA CYS A 65 1.82 -19.25 -1.28
C CYS A 65 2.79 -18.10 -1.01
N GLY A 66 3.78 -18.35 -0.14
CA GLY A 66 4.87 -17.42 0.12
C GLY A 66 5.89 -17.38 -1.02
N ARG A 67 6.49 -16.21 -1.24
CA ARG A 67 7.61 -16.00 -2.14
C ARG A 67 8.83 -15.53 -1.31
N PRO A 68 10.03 -16.10 -1.53
CA PRO A 68 11.24 -15.57 -0.89
C PRO A 68 11.59 -14.19 -1.46
N LEU A 69 11.91 -13.24 -0.58
CA LEU A 69 12.40 -11.90 -0.90
C LEU A 69 13.54 -11.57 0.08
N GLY A 70 14.78 -11.72 -0.37
CA GLY A 70 15.95 -11.65 0.51
C GLY A 70 15.89 -12.76 1.57
N ASP A 71 16.01 -12.38 2.85
CA ASP A 71 15.90 -13.27 4.00
C ASP A 71 14.46 -13.45 4.51
N SER A 72 13.48 -12.75 3.91
CA SER A 72 12.06 -12.80 4.29
C SER A 72 11.24 -13.68 3.35
N ILE A 73 10.10 -14.18 3.87
CA ILE A 73 9.04 -14.78 3.05
C ILE A 73 7.88 -13.80 3.00
N VAL A 74 7.51 -13.35 1.81
CA VAL A 74 6.39 -12.44 1.61
C VAL A 74 5.20 -13.16 1.00
N VAL A 75 3.99 -12.72 1.36
CA VAL A 75 2.72 -13.20 0.79
C VAL A 75 1.97 -12.05 0.14
N ARG A 76 1.10 -12.37 -0.81
CA ARG A 76 0.23 -11.35 -1.42
C ARG A 76 -1.01 -11.12 -0.58
N LYS A 77 -1.29 -9.85 -0.27
CA LYS A 77 -2.54 -9.40 0.36
C LYS A 77 -3.13 -8.25 -0.43
N THR A 78 -4.46 -8.18 -0.46
CA THR A 78 -5.15 -7.06 -1.13
C THR A 78 -5.00 -5.78 -0.31
N PHE A 79 -5.04 -4.63 -0.98
CA PHE A 79 -5.08 -3.34 -0.26
C PHE A 79 -6.26 -3.26 0.70
N GLU A 80 -7.42 -3.83 0.33
CA GLU A 80 -8.57 -3.93 1.22
C GLU A 80 -8.23 -4.67 2.51
N TRP A 81 -7.50 -5.80 2.40
CA TRP A 81 -7.11 -6.59 3.56
C TRP A 81 -6.17 -5.80 4.46
N VAL A 82 -5.15 -5.14 3.89
CA VAL A 82 -4.16 -4.36 4.65
C VAL A 82 -4.81 -3.20 5.39
N ILE A 83 -5.66 -2.42 4.71
CA ILE A 83 -6.40 -1.30 5.32
C ILE A 83 -7.22 -1.76 6.53
N LYS A 84 -7.87 -2.93 6.42
CA LYS A 84 -8.70 -3.49 7.51
C LYS A 84 -7.84 -4.04 8.64
N ASN A 85 -6.78 -4.79 8.32
CA ASN A 85 -5.90 -5.43 9.29
C ASN A 85 -5.18 -4.38 10.14
N ASP A 86 -4.64 -3.35 9.49
CA ASP A 86 -3.83 -2.31 10.15
C ASP A 86 -4.70 -1.16 10.68
N SER A 87 -6.02 -1.26 10.52
CA SER A 87 -6.99 -0.25 10.96
C SER A 87 -6.65 1.16 10.45
N ILE A 88 -6.27 1.27 9.17
CA ILE A 88 -5.81 2.52 8.56
C ILE A 88 -6.94 3.56 8.54
N THR A 89 -6.79 4.63 9.32
CA THR A 89 -7.78 5.72 9.45
C THR A 89 -7.27 7.09 9.01
N SER A 90 -5.97 7.23 8.76
CA SER A 90 -5.31 8.45 8.29
C SER A 90 -4.44 8.17 7.06
N PRO A 91 -4.11 9.19 6.26
CA PRO A 91 -3.27 9.03 5.08
C PRO A 91 -1.90 8.44 5.41
N CYS A 92 -1.45 7.46 4.64
CA CYS A 92 -0.13 6.85 4.79
C CYS A 92 0.33 6.21 3.48
N ILE A 93 1.65 5.99 3.37
CA ILE A 93 2.22 5.09 2.35
C ILE A 93 1.78 3.68 2.70
N ILE A 94 0.96 3.07 1.84
CA ILE A 94 0.47 1.71 2.06
C ILE A 94 1.37 0.68 1.36
N ALA A 95 1.98 1.04 0.24
CA ALA A 95 2.99 0.23 -0.42
C ALA A 95 4.03 1.13 -1.08
N SER A 96 5.28 0.67 -1.08
CA SER A 96 6.37 1.27 -1.82
C SER A 96 7.21 0.16 -2.45
N THR A 97 7.79 0.41 -3.62
CA THR A 97 8.82 -0.45 -4.20
C THR A 97 10.16 0.26 -4.19
N GLU A 98 11.03 -0.09 -3.25
CA GLU A 98 12.43 0.35 -3.26
C GLU A 98 13.23 -0.58 -4.19
N HIS A 99 14.18 -0.01 -4.95
CA HIS A 99 15.15 -0.73 -5.78
C HIS A 99 16.49 -0.88 -5.05
#